data_AF-A0A7C5A0Z5-F1
#
_entry.id   AF-A0A7C5A0Z5-F1
#
_cell.length_a   1.000
_cell.length_b   1.000
_cell.length_c   1.000
_cell.angle_alpha   90.00
_cell.angle_beta   90.00
_cell.angle_gamma   90.00
#
_symmetry.space_group_name_H-M   'P 1'
#
loop_
_entity.id
_entity.type
_entity.pdbx_description
1 polymer ?
#
loop_
_entity_poly.entity_id
_entity_poly.type
_entity_poly.pdbx_seq_one_letter_code
_entity_poly.pdbx_strand_id
1 'polypeptide(L)'
;MPTEHITSALEAYLDYRLAPDERRAVETHLAVCPTCREDLRVARHLANELRPTLIAALGQPVPSPALRQRVRRAFEANSESQRRFISWAVTGKVFNAVGTLAVIALLAFGVWMVIQGQLPGAEVLPQFIPLTSGPEEIDETVEATAPTPAPTPTSTLAPIKSFDSDSLPEPVVPFDISPEEKSPETLPAPEFTQQETAAPPVPAEPAPAVMVESPAGTIAFAYYNPAPGRQVYETHLINADGSNHRLFPLDGISEPALRATNNGTFHLAYRAYSEPTSPRSLLSSDLEGRFPTRVGGFWEDAQPDWSPTEERLIYASQREVDRHWRLYTSWGDGTNEKNLRREGESPTFAPDGFHFAFVSCDNTGNRCGLWVGDLKTSEYESQPILEDPLVKSPDWSPVAEEIAYMANPGDNWDLYLVNSDGTNVRRLTDDPAIEGLPAWSPDGKWLAFLSNREGNWGIWLLHLASGETRRIFEFDGGIFTPPNRSPYGERDWYDEQISWGE
;
A
#
# COMPACT_ATOMS: atom_id res chain seq x y z
N MET A 1 7.03 39.10 11.20
CA MET A 1 7.30 37.65 11.33
C MET A 1 7.37 37.09 9.92
N PRO A 2 8.33 36.21 9.60
CA PRO A 2 8.48 35.67 8.24
C PRO A 2 7.33 34.72 7.90
N THR A 3 7.07 34.62 6.61
CA THR A 3 5.82 34.21 5.94
C THR A 3 5.68 32.71 5.71
N GLU A 4 6.39 31.88 6.47
CA GLU A 4 6.49 30.42 6.25
C GLU A 4 5.45 29.58 6.99
N HIS A 5 4.45 30.18 7.65
CA HIS A 5 3.59 29.42 8.58
C HIS A 5 2.12 29.31 8.18
N ILE A 6 1.71 29.91 7.06
CA ILE A 6 0.29 29.93 6.66
C ILE A 6 -0.05 28.83 5.64
N THR A 7 0.94 28.34 4.88
CA THR A 7 0.77 27.23 3.92
C THR A 7 0.66 25.86 4.62
N SER A 8 1.42 25.68 5.71
CA SER A 8 1.60 24.38 6.37
C SER A 8 0.35 23.81 7.06
N ALA A 9 -0.64 24.63 7.43
CA ALA A 9 -1.74 24.20 8.31
C ALA A 9 -2.92 23.54 7.58
N LEU A 10 -3.09 23.84 6.29
CA LEU A 10 -4.14 23.25 5.44
C LEU A 10 -3.58 22.11 4.56
N GLU A 11 -2.27 22.15 4.32
CA GLU A 11 -1.45 21.02 3.87
C GLU A 11 -1.40 19.90 4.92
N ALA A 12 -1.29 20.22 6.22
CA ALA A 12 -1.19 19.21 7.28
C ALA A 12 -2.38 18.24 7.38
N TYR A 13 -3.61 18.71 7.10
CA TYR A 13 -4.80 17.85 7.08
C TYR A 13 -4.91 17.02 5.79
N LEU A 14 -4.36 17.54 4.69
CA LEU A 14 -4.44 16.91 3.37
C LEU A 14 -3.24 16.01 3.08
N ASP A 15 -2.09 16.18 3.72
CA ASP A 15 -0.84 15.48 3.40
C ASP A 15 -0.46 14.50 4.51
N TYR A 16 -1.43 13.76 5.06
CA TYR A 16 -1.15 12.68 6.02
C TYR A 16 -0.43 13.11 7.32
N ARG A 17 -0.49 14.40 7.73
CA ARG A 17 0.21 14.90 8.95
C ARG A 17 -0.60 14.83 10.24
N LEU A 18 -1.87 14.43 10.20
CA LEU A 18 -2.63 14.11 11.42
C LEU A 18 -2.07 12.86 12.07
N ALA A 19 -2.09 12.84 13.42
CA ALA A 19 -1.84 11.59 14.13
C ALA A 19 -2.91 10.54 13.71
N PRO A 20 -2.55 9.25 13.67
CA PRO A 20 -3.45 8.16 13.28
C PRO A 20 -4.86 8.23 13.91
N ASP A 21 -4.94 8.43 15.22
CA ASP A 21 -6.21 8.46 15.96
C ASP A 21 -7.06 9.68 15.58
N GLU A 22 -6.43 10.83 15.35
CA GLU A 22 -7.11 12.05 14.92
C GLU A 22 -7.67 11.88 13.51
N ARG A 23 -6.89 11.25 12.61
CA ARG A 23 -7.33 10.94 11.24
C ARG A 23 -8.55 10.03 11.24
N ARG A 24 -8.50 8.92 11.99
CA ARG A 24 -9.62 7.99 12.14
C ARG A 24 -10.86 8.71 12.66
N ALA A 25 -10.72 9.52 13.70
CA ALA A 25 -11.85 10.27 14.26
C ALA A 25 -12.50 11.20 13.23
N VAL A 26 -11.69 11.88 12.39
CA VAL A 26 -12.22 12.76 11.35
C VAL A 26 -12.93 11.96 10.25
N GLU A 27 -12.32 10.89 9.74
CA GLU A 27 -12.95 10.07 8.70
C GLU A 27 -14.25 9.45 9.18
N THR A 28 -14.28 8.91 10.40
CA THR A 28 -15.49 8.39 11.05
C THR A 28 -16.59 9.46 11.14
N HIS A 29 -16.25 10.70 11.47
CA HIS A 29 -17.23 11.79 11.50
C HIS A 29 -17.77 12.13 10.09
N LEU A 30 -16.88 12.20 9.09
CA LEU A 30 -17.26 12.50 7.71
C LEU A 30 -18.09 11.38 7.06
N ALA A 31 -17.99 10.15 7.55
CA ALA A 31 -18.84 9.04 7.13
C ALA A 31 -20.31 9.28 7.52
N VAL A 32 -20.57 9.84 8.70
CA VAL A 32 -21.92 10.03 9.25
C VAL A 32 -22.51 11.43 9.04
N CYS A 33 -21.71 12.40 8.57
CA CYS A 33 -22.16 13.77 8.30
C CYS A 33 -21.94 14.17 6.83
N PRO A 34 -22.91 13.95 5.92
CA PRO A 34 -22.80 14.32 4.51
C PRO A 34 -22.61 15.82 4.29
N THR A 35 -23.22 16.66 5.12
CA THR A 35 -23.03 18.12 5.08
C THR A 35 -21.59 18.47 5.41
N CYS A 36 -21.03 17.94 6.51
CA CYS A 36 -19.63 18.15 6.90
C CYS A 36 -18.65 17.69 5.81
N ARG A 37 -18.97 16.62 5.07
CA ARG A 37 -18.19 16.15 3.92
C ARG A 37 -18.21 17.15 2.76
N GLU A 38 -19.38 17.68 2.43
CA GLU A 38 -19.51 18.70 1.40
C GLU A 38 -18.84 20.01 1.82
N ASP A 39 -18.97 20.38 3.09
CA ASP A 39 -18.32 21.55 3.69
C ASP A 39 -16.80 21.45 3.60
N LEU A 40 -16.25 20.26 3.89
CA LEU A 40 -14.83 19.99 3.74
C LEU A 40 -14.39 20.03 2.27
N ARG A 41 -15.22 19.54 1.35
CA ARG A 41 -14.97 19.63 -0.10
C ARG A 41 -14.93 21.08 -0.58
N VAL A 42 -15.89 21.90 -0.15
CA VAL A 42 -15.96 23.34 -0.45
C VAL A 42 -14.76 24.06 0.15
N ALA A 43 -14.41 23.78 1.40
CA ALA A 43 -13.23 24.34 2.05
C ALA A 43 -11.93 23.98 1.30
N ARG A 44 -11.79 22.73 0.83
CA ARG A 44 -10.65 22.27 0.02
C ARG A 44 -10.59 22.98 -1.33
N HIS A 45 -11.72 23.11 -2.01
CA HIS A 45 -11.80 23.82 -3.28
C HIS A 45 -11.42 25.29 -3.12
N LEU A 46 -11.98 25.95 -2.11
CA LEU A 46 -11.69 27.34 -1.78
C LEU A 46 -10.22 27.53 -1.39
N ALA A 47 -9.63 26.63 -0.61
CA ALA A 47 -8.22 26.72 -0.26
C ALA A 47 -7.31 26.58 -1.47
N ASN A 48 -7.62 25.67 -2.39
CA ASN A 48 -6.88 25.52 -3.64
C ASN A 48 -7.03 26.75 -4.55
N GLU A 49 -8.23 27.33 -4.62
CA GLU A 49 -8.50 28.55 -5.38
C GLU A 49 -7.80 29.78 -4.78
N LEU A 50 -7.79 29.89 -3.45
CA LEU A 50 -7.19 31.01 -2.74
C LEU A 50 -5.67 30.88 -2.58
N ARG A 51 -5.10 29.67 -2.66
CA ARG A 51 -3.65 29.42 -2.47
C ARG A 51 -2.76 30.36 -3.30
N PRO A 52 -2.92 30.49 -4.63
CA PRO A 52 -2.13 31.43 -5.42
C PRO A 52 -2.32 32.89 -4.97
N THR A 53 -3.53 33.23 -4.55
CA THR A 53 -3.90 34.60 -4.17
C THR A 53 -3.38 34.97 -2.78
N LEU A 54 -3.34 34.01 -1.85
CA LEU A 54 -2.71 34.15 -0.53
C LEU A 54 -1.20 34.26 -0.68
N ILE A 55 -0.56 33.43 -1.52
CA ILE A 55 0.88 33.54 -1.84
C ILE A 55 1.19 34.94 -2.40
N ALA A 56 0.37 35.43 -3.34
CA ALA A 56 0.53 36.77 -3.91
C ALA A 56 0.31 37.90 -2.89
N ALA A 57 -0.67 37.75 -1.99
CA ALA A 57 -1.00 38.74 -0.96
C ALA A 57 0.05 38.79 0.16
N LEU A 58 0.64 37.66 0.51
CA LEU A 58 1.73 37.56 1.48
C LEU A 58 3.04 38.20 0.97
N GLY A 59 3.15 38.41 -0.35
CA GLY A 59 4.18 39.23 -0.97
C GLY A 59 3.83 40.73 -1.09
N GLN A 60 2.65 41.17 -0.64
CA GLN A 60 2.21 42.56 -0.74
C GLN A 60 1.85 43.18 0.61
N PRO A 61 2.24 44.44 0.87
CA PRO A 61 1.98 45.10 2.16
C PRO A 61 0.50 45.41 2.40
N VAL A 62 -0.35 45.45 1.37
CA VAL A 62 -1.81 45.65 1.48
C VAL A 62 -2.56 44.88 0.38
N PRO A 63 -3.52 43.99 0.72
CA PRO A 63 -4.28 43.23 -0.26
C PRO A 63 -5.30 44.08 -1.04
N SER A 64 -5.47 43.76 -2.33
CA SER A 64 -6.38 44.48 -3.23
C SER A 64 -7.86 44.36 -2.79
N PRO A 65 -8.73 45.34 -3.12
CA PRO A 65 -10.17 45.28 -2.80
C PRO A 65 -10.89 44.05 -3.37
N ALA A 66 -10.51 43.60 -4.57
CA ALA A 66 -11.08 42.41 -5.20
C ALA A 66 -10.75 41.12 -4.42
N LEU A 67 -9.52 41.02 -3.92
CA LEU A 67 -9.11 39.92 -3.05
C LEU A 67 -9.90 39.91 -1.73
N ARG A 68 -10.08 41.09 -1.11
CA ARG A 68 -10.89 41.22 0.12
C ARG A 68 -12.34 40.79 -0.09
N GLN A 69 -12.94 41.09 -1.23
CA GLN A 69 -14.32 40.72 -1.53
C GLN A 69 -14.49 39.22 -1.78
N ARG A 70 -13.52 38.56 -2.43
CA ARG A 70 -13.51 37.10 -2.62
C ARG A 70 -13.42 36.36 -1.28
N VAL A 71 -12.51 36.79 -0.40
CA VAL A 71 -12.40 36.25 0.95
C VAL A 71 -13.72 36.42 1.72
N ARG A 72 -14.34 37.62 1.65
CA ARG A 72 -15.60 37.91 2.35
C ARG A 72 -16.77 37.01 1.95
N ARG A 73 -17.01 36.81 0.64
CA ARG A 73 -18.12 35.97 0.16
C ARG A 73 -17.98 34.51 0.60
N ALA A 74 -16.76 34.02 0.72
CA ALA A 74 -16.50 32.68 1.22
C ALA A 74 -16.89 32.49 2.70
N PHE A 75 -16.88 33.56 3.51
CA PHE A 75 -17.27 33.50 4.93
C PHE A 75 -18.78 33.67 5.17
N GLU A 76 -19.48 34.39 4.29
CA GLU A 76 -20.91 34.67 4.43
C GLU A 76 -21.79 33.44 4.11
N ALA A 77 -21.24 32.41 3.44
CA ALA A 77 -21.96 31.19 3.06
C ALA A 77 -22.15 30.15 4.19
N ASN A 78 -21.87 30.49 5.46
CA ASN A 78 -21.68 29.49 6.50
C ASN A 78 -22.97 28.97 7.19
N SER A 79 -23.26 27.67 7.05
CA SER A 79 -24.37 26.95 7.73
C SER A 79 -24.05 26.62 9.20
N GLU A 80 -25.05 26.30 10.02
CA GLU A 80 -24.85 25.94 11.44
C GLU A 80 -24.05 24.64 11.62
N SER A 81 -24.21 23.69 10.69
CA SER A 81 -23.47 22.41 10.67
C SER A 81 -21.97 22.62 10.47
N GLN A 82 -21.58 23.55 9.60
CA GLN A 82 -20.18 23.95 9.38
C GLN A 82 -19.54 24.49 10.65
N ARG A 83 -20.25 25.33 11.41
CA ARG A 83 -19.74 25.89 12.68
C ARG A 83 -19.54 24.80 13.74
N ARG A 84 -20.40 23.78 13.76
CA ARG A 84 -20.28 22.64 14.69
C ARG A 84 -19.11 21.72 14.31
N PHE A 85 -18.93 21.40 13.03
CA PHE A 85 -17.79 20.62 12.55
C PHE A 85 -16.46 21.32 12.83
N ILE A 86 -16.37 22.62 12.53
CA ILE A 86 -15.18 23.44 12.82
C ILE A 86 -14.94 23.51 14.32
N SER A 87 -15.97 23.71 15.14
CA SER A 87 -15.86 23.72 16.60
C SER A 87 -15.36 22.38 17.14
N TRP A 88 -15.90 21.25 16.64
CA TRP A 88 -15.47 19.90 17.00
C TRP A 88 -14.02 19.63 16.59
N ALA A 89 -13.60 20.03 15.38
CA ALA A 89 -12.22 19.90 14.93
C ALA A 89 -11.25 20.76 15.79
N VAL A 90 -11.70 21.93 16.23
CA VAL A 90 -10.92 22.85 17.11
C VAL A 90 -10.83 22.35 18.56
N THR A 91 -11.89 21.75 19.10
CA THR A 91 -11.92 21.22 20.48
C THR A 91 -11.40 19.78 20.59
N GLY A 92 -11.44 19.01 19.51
CA GLY A 92 -11.05 17.61 19.41
C GLY A 92 -9.56 17.36 19.09
N LYS A 93 -8.69 18.38 19.20
CA LYS A 93 -7.23 18.34 18.95
C LYS A 93 -6.77 18.14 17.49
N VAL A 94 -7.61 18.35 16.47
CA VAL A 94 -7.23 18.20 15.04
C VAL A 94 -6.27 19.32 14.54
N PHE A 95 -5.90 20.30 15.37
CA PHE A 95 -5.00 21.40 14.98
C PHE A 95 -3.91 21.66 16.03
N ASN A 96 -2.71 21.15 15.79
CA ASN A 96 -1.53 21.55 16.56
C ASN A 96 -1.10 23.01 16.26
N ALA A 97 -0.37 23.58 17.22
CA ALA A 97 -0.29 25.00 17.63
C ALA A 97 0.20 26.08 16.64
N VAL A 98 0.11 25.87 15.33
CA VAL A 98 0.35 26.92 14.31
C VAL A 98 -0.96 27.36 13.63
N GLY A 99 -1.98 26.49 13.59
CA GLY A 99 -3.34 26.84 13.15
C GLY A 99 -4.07 27.83 14.07
N THR A 100 -3.61 27.95 15.32
CA THR A 100 -4.10 28.89 16.33
C THR A 100 -4.04 30.34 15.83
N LEU A 101 -3.00 30.72 15.08
CA LEU A 101 -2.82 32.11 14.65
C LEU A 101 -3.59 32.45 13.38
N ALA A 102 -3.86 31.49 12.48
CA ALA A 102 -4.67 31.76 11.28
C ALA A 102 -6.15 31.90 11.64
N VAL A 103 -6.69 31.04 12.51
CA VAL A 103 -8.09 31.13 12.96
C VAL A 103 -8.28 32.31 13.93
N ILE A 104 -7.32 32.60 14.81
CA ILE A 104 -7.34 33.83 15.63
C ILE A 104 -7.16 35.07 14.75
N ALA A 105 -6.31 35.07 13.72
CA ALA A 105 -6.24 36.19 12.77
C ALA A 105 -7.53 36.34 11.97
N LEU A 106 -8.20 35.25 11.60
CA LEU A 106 -9.49 35.26 10.89
C LEU A 106 -10.65 35.76 11.78
N LEU A 107 -10.68 35.37 13.05
CA LEU A 107 -11.64 35.88 14.03
C LEU A 107 -11.31 37.31 14.47
N ALA A 108 -10.03 37.63 14.69
CA ALA A 108 -9.57 38.98 15.04
C ALA A 108 -9.78 39.96 13.89
N PHE A 109 -9.69 39.55 12.62
CA PHE A 109 -9.96 40.41 11.47
C PHE A 109 -11.48 40.71 11.34
N GLY A 110 -12.33 39.72 11.61
CA GLY A 110 -13.77 39.92 11.72
C GLY A 110 -14.16 40.85 12.88
N VAL A 111 -13.57 40.64 14.06
CA VAL A 111 -13.79 41.48 15.25
C VAL A 111 -13.18 42.88 15.09
N TRP A 112 -12.03 43.02 14.43
CA TRP A 112 -11.37 44.30 14.14
C TRP A 112 -12.19 45.16 13.17
N MET A 113 -12.87 44.55 12.18
CA MET A 113 -13.81 45.26 11.31
C MET A 113 -15.09 45.71 12.05
N VAL A 114 -15.55 44.94 13.04
CA VAL A 114 -16.70 45.31 13.88
C VAL A 114 -16.35 46.47 14.81
N ILE A 115 -15.15 46.49 15.40
CA ILE A 115 -14.69 47.55 16.30
C ILE A 115 -14.48 48.90 15.56
N GLN A 116 -14.15 48.87 14.26
CA GLN A 116 -13.93 50.09 13.46
C GLN A 116 -15.22 50.67 12.83
N GLY A 117 -16.41 50.19 13.20
CA GLY A 117 -17.67 50.79 12.78
C GLY A 117 -17.94 50.74 11.27
N GLN A 118 -17.35 49.80 10.54
CA GLN A 118 -17.53 49.65 9.08
C GLN A 118 -18.72 48.75 8.70
N LEU A 119 -19.67 48.52 9.62
CA LEU A 119 -20.98 47.94 9.35
C LEU A 119 -22.08 48.93 9.75
N PRO A 120 -22.87 49.48 8.82
CA PRO A 120 -24.11 50.15 9.18
C PRO A 120 -25.21 49.09 9.34
N GLY A 121 -25.81 49.01 10.54
CA GLY A 121 -27.00 48.20 10.79
C GLY A 121 -26.94 47.33 12.05
N ALA A 122 -26.71 47.93 13.21
CA ALA A 122 -27.08 47.33 14.49
C ALA A 122 -28.07 48.30 15.16
N GLU A 123 -29.35 48.17 14.83
CA GLU A 123 -30.41 48.78 15.63
C GLU A 123 -30.78 47.88 16.81
N VAL A 124 -30.97 48.57 17.93
CA VAL A 124 -31.23 48.09 19.27
C VAL A 124 -32.67 47.55 19.37
N LEU A 125 -32.84 46.36 19.98
CA LEU A 125 -34.16 45.77 20.29
C LEU A 125 -34.99 46.66 21.22
N PRO A 126 -36.35 46.61 21.11
CA PRO A 126 -37.11 46.11 22.27
C PRO A 126 -38.37 45.25 21.97
N GLN A 127 -38.58 44.26 22.86
CA GLN A 127 -39.83 43.74 23.48
C GLN A 127 -40.84 42.80 22.74
N PHE A 128 -40.94 41.55 23.26
CA PHE A 128 -42.12 40.77 23.75
C PHE A 128 -43.55 41.23 23.30
N ILE A 129 -44.56 40.45 22.87
CA ILE A 129 -45.10 39.07 23.08
C ILE A 129 -46.03 38.68 21.84
N PRO A 130 -46.94 37.65 21.82
CA PRO A 130 -46.85 36.33 21.14
C PRO A 130 -47.86 36.01 19.99
N LEU A 131 -47.66 34.84 19.36
CA LEU A 131 -48.61 33.85 18.76
C LEU A 131 -49.82 34.33 17.92
N THR A 132 -49.93 33.82 16.67
CA THR A 132 -51.14 33.11 16.13
C THR A 132 -50.90 32.44 14.77
N SER A 133 -51.42 31.19 14.66
CA SER A 133 -51.99 30.45 13.50
C SER A 133 -51.82 31.01 12.07
N GLY A 134 -51.42 30.22 11.07
CA GLY A 134 -52.20 29.16 10.44
C GLY A 134 -51.94 29.14 8.92
N PRO A 135 -52.41 28.13 8.15
CA PRO A 135 -51.65 27.51 7.06
C PRO A 135 -52.15 27.85 5.65
N GLU A 136 -51.29 27.67 4.65
CA GLU A 136 -51.63 27.60 3.22
C GLU A 136 -50.39 27.07 2.48
N GLU A 137 -50.40 26.24 1.45
CA GLU A 137 -51.29 25.22 0.90
C GLU A 137 -50.38 24.50 -0.12
N ILE A 138 -50.57 23.19 -0.29
CA ILE A 138 -49.74 22.33 -1.13
C ILE A 138 -50.54 22.08 -2.40
N ASP A 139 -50.01 22.36 -3.59
CA ASP A 139 -50.27 21.51 -4.76
C ASP A 139 -49.30 21.76 -5.93
N GLU A 140 -49.30 20.79 -6.84
CA GLU A 140 -48.67 20.69 -8.18
C GLU A 140 -47.45 19.77 -8.31
N THR A 141 -47.78 18.49 -8.25
CA THR A 141 -47.51 17.47 -9.29
C THR A 141 -46.75 17.90 -10.55
N VAL A 142 -45.62 17.24 -10.83
CA VAL A 142 -45.18 16.95 -12.22
C VAL A 142 -44.67 15.51 -12.32
N GLU A 143 -45.28 14.82 -13.27
CA GLU A 143 -45.20 13.41 -13.61
C GLU A 143 -43.93 13.09 -14.43
N ALA A 144 -43.35 11.92 -14.16
CA ALA A 144 -42.13 11.40 -14.77
C ALA A 144 -42.39 10.85 -16.19
N THR A 145 -41.47 11.13 -17.12
CA THR A 145 -41.42 10.49 -18.44
C THR A 145 -40.18 9.61 -18.55
N ALA A 146 -40.38 8.32 -18.82
CA ALA A 146 -39.34 7.32 -19.04
C ALA A 146 -38.78 7.38 -20.48
N PRO A 147 -37.51 6.99 -20.72
CA PRO A 147 -37.00 6.76 -22.07
C PRO A 147 -36.95 5.26 -22.44
N THR A 148 -37.32 5.01 -23.69
CA THR A 148 -37.32 3.75 -24.46
C THR A 148 -35.90 3.20 -24.74
N PRO A 149 -35.67 1.88 -24.82
CA PRO A 149 -34.34 1.30 -25.06
C PRO A 149 -33.97 1.22 -26.56
N ALA A 150 -32.66 1.34 -26.83
CA ALA A 150 -32.01 1.20 -28.13
C ALA A 150 -31.55 -0.26 -28.42
N PRO A 151 -31.31 -0.63 -29.69
CA PRO A 151 -31.27 -2.03 -30.12
C PRO A 151 -29.88 -2.70 -30.03
N THR A 152 -29.91 -4.02 -29.84
CA THR A 152 -28.82 -5.00 -29.81
C THR A 152 -28.08 -5.13 -31.15
N PRO A 153 -26.73 -5.27 -31.19
CA PRO A 153 -26.01 -5.69 -32.39
C PRO A 153 -25.88 -7.22 -32.49
N THR A 154 -26.21 -7.73 -33.67
CA THR A 154 -26.02 -9.12 -34.11
C THR A 154 -24.56 -9.37 -34.50
N SER A 155 -23.88 -10.31 -33.83
CA SER A 155 -22.53 -10.76 -34.22
C SER A 155 -22.64 -11.91 -35.23
N THR A 156 -22.00 -11.73 -36.39
CA THR A 156 -21.87 -12.74 -37.45
C THR A 156 -20.47 -13.33 -37.36
N LEU A 157 -20.37 -14.61 -36.99
CA LEU A 157 -19.12 -15.38 -36.97
C LEU A 157 -18.74 -15.80 -38.39
N ALA A 158 -17.53 -15.47 -38.83
CA ALA A 158 -16.87 -16.06 -39.99
C ALA A 158 -15.93 -17.19 -39.52
N PRO A 159 -15.82 -18.32 -40.25
CA PRO A 159 -15.05 -19.47 -39.80
C PRO A 159 -13.55 -19.29 -40.05
N ILE A 160 -12.75 -19.53 -39.01
CA ILE A 160 -11.29 -19.62 -39.10
C ILE A 160 -10.92 -20.99 -39.67
N LYS A 161 -10.02 -20.97 -40.67
CA LYS A 161 -9.48 -22.16 -41.34
C LYS A 161 -8.60 -22.97 -40.38
N SER A 162 -8.79 -24.28 -40.42
CA SER A 162 -7.91 -25.33 -39.90
C SER A 162 -6.50 -25.19 -40.48
N PHE A 163 -5.49 -25.23 -39.62
CA PHE A 163 -4.10 -25.43 -40.03
C PHE A 163 -3.69 -26.88 -39.77
N ASP A 164 -3.12 -27.47 -40.81
CA ASP A 164 -2.59 -28.83 -40.89
C ASP A 164 -1.44 -29.06 -39.90
N SER A 165 -1.51 -30.20 -39.23
CA SER A 165 -0.41 -30.85 -38.54
C SER A 165 0.41 -31.66 -39.56
N ASP A 166 1.65 -31.26 -39.83
CA ASP A 166 2.75 -32.17 -40.19
C ASP A 166 4.04 -31.37 -40.45
N SER A 167 4.99 -31.42 -39.52
CA SER A 167 6.44 -31.29 -39.80
C SER A 167 7.26 -31.54 -38.52
N LEU A 168 7.77 -32.77 -38.41
CA LEU A 168 8.87 -33.13 -37.52
C LEU A 168 10.20 -32.66 -38.12
N PRO A 169 11.16 -32.14 -37.32
CA PRO A 169 12.56 -32.10 -37.73
C PRO A 169 13.35 -33.23 -37.04
N GLU A 170 14.14 -33.94 -37.85
CA GLU A 170 15.11 -34.98 -37.47
C GLU A 170 16.56 -34.41 -37.56
N PRO A 171 17.62 -35.12 -37.11
CA PRO A 171 18.36 -34.82 -35.89
C PRO A 171 19.73 -34.13 -36.08
N VAL A 172 20.23 -33.65 -34.93
CA VAL A 172 21.50 -32.96 -34.69
C VAL A 172 22.72 -33.83 -35.04
N VAL A 173 23.67 -33.26 -35.79
CA VAL A 173 25.02 -33.81 -36.04
C VAL A 173 25.97 -33.46 -34.87
N PRO A 174 26.80 -34.39 -34.38
CA PRO A 174 27.74 -34.12 -33.30
C PRO A 174 29.01 -33.39 -33.80
N PHE A 175 29.42 -32.35 -33.09
CA PHE A 175 30.68 -31.64 -33.28
C PHE A 175 31.83 -32.38 -32.59
N ASP A 176 32.93 -32.53 -33.34
CA ASP A 176 34.18 -33.20 -32.98
C ASP A 176 35.17 -32.20 -32.34
N ILE A 177 35.90 -32.63 -31.32
CA ILE A 177 36.86 -31.81 -30.56
C ILE A 177 38.27 -32.39 -30.77
N SER A 178 39.16 -31.62 -31.40
CA SER A 178 40.61 -31.77 -31.21
C SER A 178 41.37 -30.46 -31.48
N PRO A 179 42.46 -30.18 -30.74
CA PRO A 179 43.08 -28.86 -30.67
C PRO A 179 44.20 -28.69 -31.71
N GLU A 180 44.35 -27.47 -32.24
CA GLU A 180 45.46 -27.09 -33.13
C GLU A 180 46.36 -26.06 -32.43
N GLU A 181 47.64 -26.43 -32.28
CA GLU A 181 48.73 -25.59 -31.75
C GLU A 181 49.09 -24.45 -32.71
N LYS A 182 49.41 -23.26 -32.15
CA LYS A 182 50.29 -22.32 -32.84
C LYS A 182 51.18 -21.56 -31.85
N SER A 183 52.50 -21.76 -32.00
CA SER A 183 53.59 -21.09 -31.27
C SER A 183 53.87 -19.67 -31.82
N PRO A 184 54.41 -18.74 -30.99
CA PRO A 184 54.71 -17.36 -31.36
C PRO A 184 56.19 -17.11 -31.68
N GLU A 185 56.47 -16.07 -32.49
CA GLU A 185 57.81 -15.57 -32.82
C GLU A 185 58.07 -14.18 -32.19
N THR A 186 59.33 -13.84 -32.00
CA THR A 186 59.91 -13.11 -30.83
C THR A 186 60.52 -11.74 -31.17
N LEU A 187 60.78 -10.89 -30.16
CA LEU A 187 62.08 -10.20 -29.79
C LEU A 187 61.89 -8.76 -29.20
N PRO A 188 62.88 -8.12 -28.52
CA PRO A 188 63.61 -8.48 -27.30
C PRO A 188 63.63 -7.36 -26.21
N ALA A 189 64.31 -7.62 -25.08
CA ALA A 189 64.28 -6.92 -23.77
C ALA A 189 65.04 -5.56 -23.66
N PRO A 190 64.85 -4.82 -22.54
CA PRO A 190 66.01 -4.56 -21.69
C PRO A 190 65.81 -4.57 -20.15
N GLU A 191 66.95 -4.83 -19.49
CA GLU A 191 67.48 -4.33 -18.20
C GLU A 191 66.90 -4.78 -16.84
N PHE A 192 67.77 -5.46 -16.09
CA PHE A 192 67.63 -5.81 -14.68
C PHE A 192 68.06 -4.65 -13.78
N THR A 193 67.18 -4.24 -12.85
CA THR A 193 67.58 -3.57 -11.61
C THR A 193 66.96 -4.33 -10.43
N GLN A 194 67.75 -4.52 -9.37
CA GLN A 194 67.44 -5.37 -8.22
C GLN A 194 66.18 -4.90 -7.47
N GLN A 195 65.27 -5.84 -7.16
CA GLN A 195 64.15 -5.57 -6.25
C GLN A 195 64.30 -6.42 -4.98
N GLU A 196 64.35 -5.69 -3.87
CA GLU A 196 64.46 -6.11 -2.49
C GLU A 196 63.36 -7.12 -2.12
N THR A 197 63.73 -8.21 -1.44
CA THR A 197 62.79 -9.28 -1.07
C THR A 197 61.89 -8.80 0.07
N ALA A 198 60.67 -8.37 -0.25
CA ALA A 198 59.65 -8.08 0.74
C ALA A 198 59.16 -9.38 1.39
N ALA A 199 59.06 -9.37 2.72
CA ALA A 199 58.45 -10.46 3.50
C ALA A 199 57.01 -10.75 3.03
N PRO A 200 56.54 -12.00 3.11
CA PRO A 200 55.18 -12.34 2.72
C PRO A 200 54.16 -11.50 3.50
N PRO A 201 53.05 -11.07 2.87
CA PRO A 201 52.04 -10.30 3.57
C PRO A 201 51.53 -11.10 4.77
N VAL A 202 51.57 -10.46 5.93
CA VAL A 202 50.89 -10.95 7.14
C VAL A 202 49.44 -11.21 6.73
N PRO A 203 48.86 -12.40 7.00
CA PRO A 203 47.46 -12.65 6.72
C PRO A 203 46.65 -11.54 7.38
N ALA A 204 45.81 -10.87 6.58
CA ALA A 204 44.86 -9.90 7.12
C ALA A 204 44.09 -10.61 8.23
N GLU A 205 44.13 -10.02 9.43
CA GLU A 205 43.33 -10.46 10.56
C GLU A 205 41.89 -10.59 10.07
N PRO A 206 41.22 -11.75 10.25
CA PRO A 206 39.86 -11.92 9.78
C PRO A 206 39.04 -10.78 10.36
N ALA A 207 38.31 -10.07 9.49
CA ALA A 207 37.38 -9.04 9.92
C ALA A 207 36.56 -9.63 11.08
N PRO A 208 36.37 -8.90 12.19
CA PRO A 208 35.67 -9.43 13.35
C PRO A 208 34.35 -10.01 12.84
N ALA A 209 34.12 -11.29 13.14
CA ALA A 209 32.85 -11.94 12.83
C ALA A 209 31.76 -11.05 13.43
N VAL A 210 31.01 -10.37 12.56
CA VAL A 210 29.87 -9.58 12.99
C VAL A 210 28.96 -10.59 13.67
N MET A 211 28.83 -10.51 14.99
CA MET A 211 27.83 -11.32 15.69
C MET A 211 26.50 -10.87 15.13
N VAL A 212 25.94 -11.66 14.22
CA VAL A 212 24.62 -11.41 13.67
C VAL A 212 23.65 -11.63 14.83
N GLU A 213 23.02 -10.56 15.30
CA GLU A 213 22.00 -10.66 16.34
C GLU A 213 20.92 -11.64 15.89
N SER A 214 20.50 -12.53 16.78
CA SER A 214 19.41 -13.45 16.48
C SER A 214 18.18 -12.64 16.04
N PRO A 215 17.56 -12.99 14.90
CA PRO A 215 16.38 -12.29 14.43
C PRO A 215 15.25 -12.49 15.43
N ALA A 216 14.53 -11.40 15.69
CA ALA A 216 13.37 -11.36 16.58
C ALA A 216 12.07 -11.27 15.77
N GLY A 217 10.95 -11.42 16.47
CA GLY A 217 9.62 -11.30 15.88
C GLY A 217 8.99 -12.62 15.44
N THR A 218 7.72 -12.50 15.06
CA THR A 218 6.87 -13.60 14.61
C THR A 218 6.71 -13.55 13.10
N ILE A 219 6.87 -14.70 12.44
CA ILE A 219 6.63 -14.89 11.02
C ILE A 219 5.34 -15.66 10.85
N ALA A 220 4.43 -15.12 10.05
CA ALA A 220 3.20 -15.75 9.60
C ALA A 220 3.32 -16.16 8.13
N PHE A 221 2.91 -17.38 7.82
CA PHE A 221 2.86 -17.89 6.44
C PHE A 221 1.74 -18.94 6.36
N ALA A 222 1.16 -19.13 5.19
CA ALA A 222 0.10 -20.12 5.00
C ALA A 222 0.50 -21.13 3.93
N TYR A 223 0.16 -22.41 4.09
CA TYR A 223 0.23 -23.35 2.97
C TYR A 223 -0.98 -24.27 2.97
N TYR A 224 -1.28 -24.84 1.81
CA TYR A 224 -2.37 -25.77 1.62
C TYR A 224 -1.97 -27.15 2.11
N ASN A 225 -2.71 -27.68 3.09
CA ASN A 225 -2.50 -29.03 3.60
C ASN A 225 -3.23 -30.05 2.70
N PRO A 226 -2.51 -30.90 1.93
CA PRO A 226 -3.14 -31.82 0.99
C PRO A 226 -3.63 -33.12 1.64
N ALA A 227 -3.38 -33.31 2.96
CA ALA A 227 -3.70 -34.55 3.64
C ALA A 227 -5.20 -34.88 3.53
N PRO A 228 -5.57 -36.16 3.32
CA PRO A 228 -6.96 -36.56 3.26
C PRO A 228 -7.74 -36.12 4.50
N GLY A 229 -8.85 -35.40 4.29
CA GLY A 229 -9.69 -34.88 5.38
C GLY A 229 -9.21 -33.56 5.99
N ARG A 230 -8.04 -33.04 5.59
CA ARG A 230 -7.57 -31.69 5.96
C ARG A 230 -7.82 -30.69 4.85
N GLN A 231 -7.23 -30.85 3.66
CA GLN A 231 -7.58 -30.15 2.41
C GLN A 231 -7.96 -28.66 2.52
N VAL A 232 -7.29 -27.93 3.42
CA VAL A 232 -7.52 -26.51 3.71
C VAL A 232 -6.19 -25.78 3.81
N TYR A 233 -6.23 -24.46 3.66
CA TYR A 233 -5.12 -23.62 4.07
C TYR A 233 -4.97 -23.61 5.58
N GLU A 234 -3.72 -23.74 6.02
CA GLU A 234 -3.30 -23.60 7.40
C GLU A 234 -2.31 -22.44 7.48
N THR A 235 -2.61 -21.46 8.33
CA THR A 235 -1.67 -20.39 8.66
C THR A 235 -0.82 -20.82 9.85
N HIS A 236 0.49 -20.72 9.71
CA HIS A 236 1.48 -21.03 10.72
C HIS A 236 2.06 -19.73 11.28
N LEU A 237 2.34 -19.75 12.58
CA LEU A 237 3.08 -18.70 13.29
C LEU A 237 4.34 -19.35 13.84
N ILE A 238 5.51 -18.74 13.60
CA ILE A 238 6.79 -19.21 14.13
C ILE A 238 7.64 -18.00 14.54
N ASN A 239 8.42 -18.14 15.61
CA ASN A 239 9.41 -17.11 15.93
C ASN A 239 10.56 -17.16 14.91
N ALA A 240 11.20 -16.03 14.64
CA ALA A 240 12.32 -15.96 13.69
C ALA A 240 13.57 -16.79 14.11
N ASP A 241 13.66 -17.22 15.36
CA ASP A 241 14.66 -18.18 15.84
C ASP A 241 14.29 -19.66 15.60
N GLY A 242 13.13 -19.91 14.97
CA GLY A 242 12.58 -21.24 14.71
C GLY A 242 11.81 -21.85 15.88
N SER A 243 11.71 -21.14 17.01
CA SER A 243 10.97 -21.60 18.18
C SER A 243 9.47 -21.26 18.10
N ASN A 244 8.69 -21.79 19.05
CA ASN A 244 7.28 -21.44 19.26
C ASN A 244 6.38 -21.59 18.02
N HIS A 245 6.69 -22.56 17.15
CA HIS A 245 5.83 -22.88 16.01
C HIS A 245 4.44 -23.33 16.50
N ARG A 246 3.40 -22.71 15.93
CA ARG A 246 2.00 -23.06 16.19
C ARG A 246 1.13 -22.79 14.96
N LEU A 247 0.02 -23.51 14.88
CA LEU A 247 -1.04 -23.21 13.93
C LEU A 247 -1.87 -22.02 14.44
N PHE A 248 -2.26 -21.15 13.52
CA PHE A 248 -3.31 -20.17 13.78
C PHE A 248 -4.64 -20.92 14.01
N PRO A 249 -5.49 -20.51 14.97
CA PRO A 249 -6.65 -21.32 15.36
C PRO A 249 -7.78 -21.43 14.33
N LEU A 250 -7.77 -20.64 13.26
CA LEU A 250 -8.78 -20.69 12.20
C LEU A 250 -8.25 -21.42 10.96
N ASP A 251 -9.12 -22.25 10.38
CA ASP A 251 -8.83 -23.03 9.19
C ASP A 251 -9.30 -22.33 7.91
N GLY A 252 -8.63 -22.67 6.79
CA GLY A 252 -9.02 -22.14 5.49
C GLY A 252 -8.79 -20.65 5.39
N ILE A 253 -7.69 -20.17 5.96
CA ILE A 253 -7.23 -18.78 5.84
C ILE A 253 -5.83 -18.74 5.23
N SER A 254 -5.52 -17.69 4.47
CA SER A 254 -4.24 -17.53 3.80
C SER A 254 -3.86 -16.06 3.65
N GLU A 255 -2.76 -15.78 2.94
CA GLU A 255 -2.27 -14.42 2.67
C GLU A 255 -2.15 -13.58 3.97
N PRO A 256 -1.48 -14.08 5.02
CA PRO A 256 -1.44 -13.41 6.32
C PRO A 256 -0.67 -12.07 6.25
N ALA A 257 -1.17 -11.07 6.96
CA ALA A 257 -0.47 -9.81 7.23
C ALA A 257 -0.50 -9.53 8.74
N LEU A 258 0.67 -9.56 9.36
CA LEU A 258 0.89 -9.31 10.77
C LEU A 258 1.02 -7.80 11.04
N ARG A 259 0.46 -7.37 12.16
CA ARG A 259 0.67 -6.03 12.70
C ARG A 259 0.87 -6.10 14.21
N ALA A 260 1.97 -5.52 14.68
CA ALA A 260 2.15 -5.21 16.09
C ALA A 260 1.30 -3.98 16.45
N THR A 261 0.67 -3.99 17.62
CA THR A 261 0.08 -2.78 18.19
C THR A 261 0.96 -2.20 19.28
N ASN A 262 0.79 -0.89 19.52
CA ASN A 262 1.49 -0.16 20.58
C ASN A 262 1.23 -0.71 22.00
N ASN A 263 0.24 -1.58 22.19
CA ASN A 263 -0.08 -2.17 23.50
C ASN A 263 0.47 -3.62 23.64
N GLY A 264 1.20 -4.13 22.64
CA GLY A 264 1.75 -5.48 22.61
C GLY A 264 0.74 -6.56 22.19
N THR A 265 -0.48 -6.20 21.79
CA THR A 265 -1.37 -7.13 21.07
C THR A 265 -0.98 -7.17 19.60
N PHE A 266 -1.27 -8.29 18.96
CA PHE A 266 -1.05 -8.46 17.53
C PHE A 266 -2.38 -8.62 16.82
N HIS A 267 -2.43 -8.06 15.63
CA HIS A 267 -3.50 -8.33 14.69
C HIS A 267 -2.97 -9.12 13.51
N LEU A 268 -3.80 -10.03 13.02
CA LEU A 268 -3.60 -10.72 11.77
C LEU A 268 -4.73 -10.32 10.84
N ALA A 269 -4.40 -9.71 9.71
CA ALA A 269 -5.31 -9.66 8.56
C ALA A 269 -5.04 -10.88 7.68
N TYR A 270 -6.09 -11.45 7.12
CA TYR A 270 -5.98 -12.66 6.31
C TYR A 270 -7.18 -12.77 5.38
N ARG A 271 -6.95 -13.44 4.26
CA ARG A 271 -8.00 -13.91 3.39
C ARG A 271 -8.63 -15.16 3.98
N ALA A 272 -9.95 -15.22 4.08
CA ALA A 272 -10.65 -16.43 4.51
C ALA A 272 -11.49 -17.07 3.41
N TYR A 273 -11.42 -18.40 3.35
CA TYR A 273 -12.14 -19.23 2.40
C TYR A 273 -13.40 -19.90 2.98
N SER A 274 -13.46 -20.08 4.31
CA SER A 274 -14.53 -20.86 4.95
C SER A 274 -14.91 -20.45 6.38
N GLU A 275 -13.99 -19.93 7.20
CA GLU A 275 -14.20 -19.60 8.62
C GLU A 275 -13.94 -18.11 8.91
N PRO A 276 -14.43 -17.50 10.01
CA PRO A 276 -15.39 -18.01 11.00
C PRO A 276 -16.84 -17.54 10.74
N THR A 277 -17.04 -16.70 9.73
CA THR A 277 -18.37 -16.31 9.24
C THR A 277 -18.44 -16.78 7.80
N SER A 278 -19.47 -17.55 7.44
CA SER A 278 -19.65 -18.21 6.14
C SER A 278 -19.89 -17.27 4.92
N PRO A 279 -19.25 -16.09 4.83
CA PRO A 279 -18.73 -15.62 3.54
C PRO A 279 -17.20 -15.63 3.47
N ARG A 280 -16.68 -16.03 2.31
CA ARG A 280 -15.29 -15.76 1.90
C ARG A 280 -15.05 -14.26 1.92
N SER A 281 -14.04 -13.81 2.66
CA SER A 281 -13.81 -12.38 2.87
C SER A 281 -12.41 -12.12 3.36
N LEU A 282 -11.99 -10.86 3.26
CA LEU A 282 -10.88 -10.34 4.04
C LEU A 282 -11.33 -10.08 5.48
N LEU A 283 -10.63 -10.66 6.45
CA LEU A 283 -10.91 -10.52 7.88
C LEU A 283 -9.66 -10.07 8.63
N SER A 284 -9.87 -9.54 9.83
CA SER A 284 -8.84 -9.29 10.83
C SER A 284 -9.23 -9.93 12.17
N SER A 285 -8.27 -10.39 12.95
CA SER A 285 -8.48 -10.85 14.33
C SER A 285 -7.22 -10.71 15.18
N ASP A 286 -7.29 -11.07 16.46
CA ASP A 286 -6.08 -11.29 17.26
C ASP A 286 -5.37 -12.61 16.90
N LEU A 287 -4.15 -12.82 17.42
CA LEU A 287 -3.40 -14.06 17.15
C LEU A 287 -4.00 -15.33 17.77
N GLU A 288 -5.02 -15.19 18.62
CA GLU A 288 -5.81 -16.31 19.14
C GLU A 288 -7.06 -16.58 18.28
N GLY A 289 -7.23 -15.88 17.14
CA GLY A 289 -8.38 -16.01 16.25
C GLY A 289 -9.68 -15.50 16.86
N ARG A 290 -9.61 -14.73 17.95
CA ARG A 290 -10.78 -14.17 18.63
C ARG A 290 -11.17 -12.85 17.98
N PHE A 291 -12.45 -12.52 18.13
CA PHE A 291 -13.05 -11.28 17.63
C PHE A 291 -12.80 -11.04 16.13
N PRO A 292 -13.05 -12.05 15.27
CA PRO A 292 -12.92 -11.89 13.83
C PRO A 292 -13.80 -10.76 13.33
N THR A 293 -13.17 -9.76 12.74
CA THR A 293 -13.79 -8.56 12.21
C THR A 293 -13.67 -8.58 10.69
N ARG A 294 -14.79 -8.32 10.02
CA ARG A 294 -14.84 -8.28 8.56
C ARG A 294 -14.22 -6.96 8.08
N VAL A 295 -13.18 -7.05 7.27
CA VAL A 295 -12.57 -5.89 6.60
C VAL A 295 -13.23 -5.67 5.25
N GLY A 296 -13.27 -6.73 4.43
CA GLY A 296 -13.83 -6.74 3.09
C GLY A 296 -15.12 -7.55 3.01
N GLY A 297 -16.03 -7.12 2.13
CA GLY A 297 -17.30 -7.80 1.89
C GLY A 297 -17.24 -8.88 0.79
N PHE A 298 -16.14 -8.94 0.05
CA PHE A 298 -16.06 -9.68 -1.21
C PHE A 298 -15.08 -10.84 -1.11
N TRP A 299 -15.37 -11.91 -1.82
CA TRP A 299 -14.56 -13.14 -1.78
C TRP A 299 -13.27 -13.00 -2.59
N GLU A 300 -13.23 -12.01 -3.48
CA GLU A 300 -12.07 -11.59 -4.26
C GLU A 300 -11.10 -10.71 -3.45
N ASP A 301 -11.49 -10.23 -2.26
CA ASP A 301 -10.61 -9.42 -1.42
C ASP A 301 -9.44 -10.29 -0.91
N ALA A 302 -8.22 -9.81 -1.19
CA ALA A 302 -7.00 -10.58 -1.07
C ALA A 302 -5.79 -9.65 -0.87
N GLN A 303 -4.64 -10.25 -0.56
CA GLN A 303 -3.33 -9.62 -0.45
C GLN A 303 -3.34 -8.39 0.48
N PRO A 304 -3.79 -8.54 1.74
CA PRO A 304 -3.76 -7.44 2.69
C PRO A 304 -2.33 -7.10 3.08
N ASP A 305 -2.10 -5.82 3.36
CA ASP A 305 -0.97 -5.35 4.13
C ASP A 305 -1.37 -4.20 5.08
N TRP A 306 -0.69 -4.12 6.21
CA TRP A 306 -0.97 -3.16 7.26
C TRP A 306 -0.09 -1.92 7.15
N SER A 307 -0.70 -0.75 7.35
CA SER A 307 0.07 0.46 7.55
C SER A 307 0.91 0.33 8.83
N PRO A 308 2.21 0.63 8.78
CA PRO A 308 3.07 0.62 9.97
C PRO A 308 2.70 1.72 10.97
N THR A 309 2.00 2.77 10.53
CA THR A 309 1.69 3.93 11.37
C THR A 309 0.28 3.93 11.94
N GLU A 310 -0.67 3.22 11.32
CA GLU A 310 -2.08 3.27 11.73
C GLU A 310 -2.83 1.95 11.53
N GLU A 311 -4.04 1.82 12.09
CA GLU A 311 -4.88 0.61 11.92
C GLU A 311 -5.55 0.57 10.55
N ARG A 312 -4.78 0.83 9.50
CA ARG A 312 -5.27 0.88 8.12
C ARG A 312 -4.70 -0.30 7.35
N LEU A 313 -5.53 -0.87 6.50
CA LEU A 313 -5.18 -1.89 5.53
C LEU A 313 -5.18 -1.31 4.13
N ILE A 314 -4.29 -1.84 3.30
CA ILE A 314 -4.38 -1.81 1.85
C ILE A 314 -4.53 -3.25 1.38
N TYR A 315 -5.31 -3.47 0.32
CA TYR A 315 -5.56 -4.82 -0.20
C TYR A 315 -6.05 -4.77 -1.64
N ALA A 316 -5.95 -5.90 -2.35
CA ALA A 316 -6.37 -6.05 -3.73
C ALA A 316 -7.72 -6.75 -3.84
N SER A 317 -8.49 -6.45 -4.89
CA SER A 317 -9.79 -7.09 -5.15
C SER A 317 -10.15 -7.10 -6.63
N GLN A 318 -10.70 -8.23 -7.09
CA GLN A 318 -11.32 -8.40 -8.41
C GLN A 318 -12.85 -8.31 -8.35
N ARG A 319 -13.41 -7.65 -7.32
CA ARG A 319 -14.86 -7.57 -7.07
C ARG A 319 -15.67 -6.91 -8.20
N GLU A 320 -15.02 -6.13 -9.05
CA GLU A 320 -15.67 -5.41 -10.14
C GLU A 320 -16.01 -6.34 -11.33
N VAL A 321 -16.98 -5.92 -12.15
CA VAL A 321 -17.55 -6.74 -13.24
C VAL A 321 -16.51 -7.18 -14.27
N ASP A 322 -15.49 -6.36 -14.50
CA ASP A 322 -14.42 -6.62 -15.46
C ASP A 322 -13.28 -7.49 -14.91
N ARG A 323 -13.33 -7.85 -13.61
CA ARG A 323 -12.40 -8.76 -12.93
C ARG A 323 -10.93 -8.29 -12.93
N HIS A 324 -10.67 -7.03 -13.25
CA HIS A 324 -9.33 -6.45 -13.07
C HIS A 324 -9.04 -6.26 -11.58
N TRP A 325 -7.82 -6.59 -11.17
CA TRP A 325 -7.33 -6.31 -9.83
C TRP A 325 -7.31 -4.81 -9.58
N ARG A 326 -7.94 -4.38 -8.48
CA ARG A 326 -7.92 -2.99 -8.02
C ARG A 326 -7.56 -2.91 -6.56
N LEU A 327 -6.92 -1.81 -6.20
CA LEU A 327 -6.50 -1.54 -4.84
C LEU A 327 -7.59 -0.82 -4.04
N TYR A 328 -7.78 -1.27 -2.81
CA TYR A 328 -8.71 -0.73 -1.83
C TYR A 328 -7.98 -0.45 -0.53
N THR A 329 -8.50 0.48 0.26
CA THR A 329 -8.03 0.75 1.61
C THR A 329 -9.20 0.86 2.57
N SER A 330 -9.01 0.46 3.82
CA SER A 330 -10.00 0.61 4.89
C SER A 330 -9.29 0.61 6.25
N TRP A 331 -10.02 0.95 7.31
CA TRP A 331 -9.55 0.63 8.65
C TRP A 331 -9.59 -0.89 8.88
N GLY A 332 -8.84 -1.37 9.88
CA GLY A 332 -8.74 -2.77 10.27
C GLY A 332 -10.06 -3.37 10.76
N ASP A 333 -11.04 -2.53 11.08
CA ASP A 333 -12.42 -2.91 11.41
C ASP A 333 -13.38 -2.91 10.20
N GLY A 334 -12.85 -2.68 8.98
CA GLY A 334 -13.61 -2.59 7.74
C GLY A 334 -14.33 -1.25 7.51
N THR A 335 -14.20 -0.29 8.42
CA THR A 335 -14.82 1.03 8.23
C THR A 335 -14.03 1.92 7.27
N ASN A 336 -14.69 2.94 6.73
CA ASN A 336 -14.12 3.89 5.75
C ASN A 336 -13.44 3.25 4.55
N GLU A 337 -14.00 2.14 4.04
CA GLU A 337 -13.53 1.54 2.80
C GLU A 337 -13.52 2.55 1.64
N LYS A 338 -12.43 2.53 0.88
CA LYS A 338 -12.21 3.36 -0.30
C LYS A 338 -11.58 2.53 -1.41
N ASN A 339 -12.12 2.66 -2.62
CA ASN A 339 -11.46 2.25 -3.84
C ASN A 339 -10.40 3.31 -4.21
N LEU A 340 -9.13 2.90 -4.33
CA LEU A 340 -8.02 3.78 -4.74
C LEU A 340 -8.00 4.05 -6.24
N ARG A 341 -8.91 3.40 -7.00
CA ARG A 341 -9.10 3.49 -8.45
C ARG A 341 -7.82 3.26 -9.23
N ARG A 342 -6.96 2.43 -8.65
CA ARG A 342 -5.71 2.00 -9.25
C ARG A 342 -5.78 0.52 -9.49
N GLU A 343 -5.52 0.12 -10.73
CA GLU A 343 -5.37 -1.29 -11.07
C GLU A 343 -4.04 -1.79 -10.54
N GLY A 344 -4.04 -2.96 -9.90
CA GLY A 344 -2.85 -3.54 -9.32
C GLY A 344 -3.13 -4.58 -8.25
N GLU A 345 -2.09 -5.35 -7.94
CA GLU A 345 -2.09 -6.49 -7.01
C GLU A 345 -0.87 -6.43 -6.08
N SER A 346 -0.90 -7.23 -5.00
CA SER A 346 0.16 -7.33 -3.99
C SER A 346 0.64 -5.98 -3.44
N PRO A 347 -0.24 -5.16 -2.85
CA PRO A 347 0.16 -3.88 -2.28
C PRO A 347 0.94 -4.04 -0.97
N THR A 348 1.95 -3.21 -0.75
CA THR A 348 2.77 -3.16 0.47
C THR A 348 3.03 -1.70 0.88
N PHE A 349 2.87 -1.37 2.16
CA PHE A 349 3.04 -0.02 2.69
C PHE A 349 4.50 0.36 2.88
N ALA A 350 4.82 1.60 2.53
CA ALA A 350 6.07 2.24 2.90
C ALA A 350 6.13 2.53 4.42
N PRO A 351 7.32 2.77 5.00
CA PRO A 351 7.51 3.11 6.42
C PRO A 351 6.66 4.27 6.92
N ASP A 352 6.32 5.21 6.05
CA ASP A 352 5.51 6.38 6.39
C ASP A 352 4.01 6.06 6.56
N GLY A 353 3.59 4.88 6.09
CA GLY A 353 2.23 4.36 6.18
C GLY A 353 1.20 5.06 5.28
N PHE A 354 1.63 5.82 4.28
CA PHE A 354 0.73 6.44 3.29
C PHE A 354 1.18 6.28 1.83
N HIS A 355 2.48 6.10 1.57
CA HIS A 355 2.94 5.54 0.31
C HIS A 355 2.86 4.02 0.34
N PHE A 356 2.78 3.43 -0.85
CA PHE A 356 2.76 1.98 -1.02
C PHE A 356 3.30 1.57 -2.38
N ALA A 357 3.89 0.38 -2.46
CA ALA A 357 4.31 -0.26 -3.70
C ALA A 357 3.31 -1.36 -4.07
N PHE A 358 3.23 -1.67 -5.35
CA PHE A 358 2.29 -2.66 -5.87
C PHE A 358 2.68 -3.08 -7.29
N VAL A 359 2.21 -4.25 -7.72
CA VAL A 359 2.38 -4.73 -9.10
C VAL A 359 1.24 -4.20 -9.96
N SER A 360 1.55 -3.63 -11.11
CA SER A 360 0.56 -3.01 -11.99
C SER A 360 1.05 -2.89 -13.43
N CYS A 361 0.12 -2.57 -14.33
CA CYS A 361 0.40 -2.19 -15.71
C CYS A 361 -0.11 -0.77 -15.98
N ASP A 362 0.44 -0.13 -17.01
CA ASP A 362 -0.17 1.09 -17.55
C ASP A 362 -1.52 0.81 -18.20
N ASN A 363 -2.27 1.87 -18.53
CA ASN A 363 -3.62 1.77 -19.13
C ASN A 363 -3.64 1.03 -20.49
N THR A 364 -2.48 0.76 -21.10
CA THR A 364 -2.38 0.01 -22.35
C THR A 364 -2.13 -1.48 -22.10
N GLY A 365 -1.79 -1.87 -20.87
CA GLY A 365 -1.39 -3.22 -20.51
C GLY A 365 0.01 -3.62 -20.98
N ASN A 366 0.77 -2.71 -21.61
CA ASN A 366 2.04 -3.06 -22.26
C ASN A 366 3.27 -2.76 -21.40
N ARG A 367 3.13 -1.92 -20.38
CA ARG A 367 4.21 -1.61 -19.44
C ARG A 367 3.79 -2.02 -18.05
N CYS A 368 4.27 -3.19 -17.64
CA CYS A 368 3.97 -3.79 -16.35
C CYS A 368 5.22 -3.84 -15.49
N GLY A 369 5.03 -3.89 -14.17
CA GLY A 369 6.09 -4.10 -13.20
C GLY A 369 5.75 -3.49 -11.85
N LEU A 370 6.74 -2.88 -11.21
CA LEU A 370 6.60 -2.30 -9.87
C LEU A 370 6.24 -0.82 -9.95
N TRP A 371 5.22 -0.45 -9.20
CA TRP A 371 4.70 0.91 -9.13
C TRP A 371 4.68 1.39 -7.69
N VAL A 372 4.76 2.71 -7.52
CA VAL A 372 4.57 3.39 -6.24
C VAL A 372 3.37 4.32 -6.36
N GLY A 373 2.57 4.37 -5.30
CA GLY A 373 1.40 5.23 -5.18
C GLY A 373 1.27 5.84 -3.79
N ASP A 374 0.29 6.73 -3.66
CA ASP A 374 -0.09 7.40 -2.42
C ASP A 374 -1.59 7.19 -2.16
N LEU A 375 -1.97 6.99 -0.89
CA LEU A 375 -3.35 6.68 -0.52
C LEU A 375 -4.38 7.78 -0.90
N LYS A 376 -3.96 9.02 -1.16
CA LYS A 376 -4.82 10.16 -1.52
C LYS A 376 -4.82 10.45 -3.01
N THR A 377 -3.70 10.26 -3.72
CA THR A 377 -3.56 10.64 -5.14
C THR A 377 -3.32 9.48 -6.09
N SER A 378 -3.29 8.23 -5.60
CA SER A 378 -3.04 7.01 -6.39
C SER A 378 -3.83 6.88 -7.69
N GLU A 379 -5.07 7.37 -7.76
CA GLU A 379 -5.88 7.40 -9.00
C GLU A 379 -5.15 8.09 -10.16
N TYR A 380 -4.35 9.13 -9.90
CA TYR A 380 -3.74 9.99 -10.92
C TYR A 380 -2.21 10.08 -10.84
N GLU A 381 -1.61 9.83 -9.67
CA GLU A 381 -0.20 10.11 -9.41
C GLU A 381 0.66 8.86 -9.19
N SER A 382 0.11 7.65 -9.35
CA SER A 382 0.93 6.43 -9.30
C SER A 382 1.94 6.39 -10.45
N GLN A 383 3.18 6.02 -10.17
CA GLN A 383 4.29 6.00 -11.14
C GLN A 383 4.96 4.62 -11.19
N PRO A 384 5.41 4.16 -12.36
CA PRO A 384 6.26 2.97 -12.44
C PRO A 384 7.66 3.31 -11.92
N ILE A 385 8.23 2.43 -11.10
CA ILE A 385 9.62 2.52 -10.64
C ILE A 385 10.50 1.45 -11.28
N LEU A 386 9.89 0.35 -11.75
CA LEU A 386 10.56 -0.72 -12.49
C LEU A 386 9.61 -1.30 -13.53
N GLU A 387 9.95 -1.18 -14.81
CA GLU A 387 9.19 -1.78 -15.92
C GLU A 387 9.69 -3.20 -16.21
N ASP A 388 9.35 -4.13 -15.34
CA ASP A 388 9.63 -5.55 -15.50
C ASP A 388 8.35 -6.38 -15.22
N PRO A 389 7.73 -7.01 -16.24
CA PRO A 389 6.49 -7.77 -16.08
C PRO A 389 6.64 -9.03 -15.22
N LEU A 390 7.86 -9.44 -14.90
CA LEU A 390 8.16 -10.62 -14.10
C LEU A 390 8.18 -10.36 -12.60
N VAL A 391 8.09 -9.08 -12.18
CA VAL A 391 8.05 -8.71 -10.76
C VAL A 391 6.77 -9.24 -10.11
N LYS A 392 6.94 -9.92 -8.97
CA LYS A 392 5.88 -10.41 -8.10
C LYS A 392 6.20 -10.16 -6.63
N SER A 393 5.14 -10.18 -5.82
CA SER A 393 5.17 -10.17 -4.34
C SER A 393 6.16 -9.15 -3.74
N PRO A 394 6.01 -7.86 -4.04
CA PRO A 394 6.83 -6.84 -3.41
C PRO A 394 6.53 -6.73 -1.91
N ASP A 395 7.57 -6.47 -1.13
CA ASP A 395 7.47 -6.12 0.28
C ASP A 395 8.39 -4.92 0.56
N TRP A 396 7.80 -3.79 0.97
CA TRP A 396 8.51 -2.57 1.26
C TRP A 396 9.09 -2.66 2.68
N SER A 397 10.38 -2.35 2.81
CA SER A 397 11.05 -2.34 4.10
C SER A 397 10.29 -1.44 5.09
N PRO A 398 10.03 -1.89 6.33
CA PRO A 398 9.32 -1.08 7.34
C PRO A 398 10.20 0.06 7.90
N VAL A 399 11.50 0.09 7.57
CA VAL A 399 12.47 1.05 8.12
C VAL A 399 13.27 1.80 7.06
N ALA A 400 13.16 1.42 5.79
CA ALA A 400 13.97 1.97 4.70
C ALA A 400 13.16 2.20 3.41
N GLU A 401 13.71 3.03 2.52
CA GLU A 401 13.16 3.33 1.18
C GLU A 401 13.56 2.26 0.16
N GLU A 402 13.43 0.99 0.54
CA GLU A 402 13.81 -0.17 -0.26
C GLU A 402 12.66 -1.18 -0.33
N ILE A 403 12.49 -1.80 -1.49
CA ILE A 403 11.44 -2.78 -1.76
C ILE A 403 12.09 -4.09 -2.18
N ALA A 404 11.85 -5.15 -1.40
CA ALA A 404 12.21 -6.51 -1.77
C ALA A 404 11.12 -7.06 -2.69
N TYR A 405 11.49 -7.86 -3.67
CA TYR A 405 10.53 -8.49 -4.57
C TYR A 405 11.11 -9.78 -5.13
N MET A 406 10.28 -10.58 -5.80
CA MET A 406 10.73 -11.74 -6.57
C MET A 406 10.53 -11.52 -8.06
N ALA A 407 11.44 -12.05 -8.87
CA ALA A 407 11.37 -12.02 -10.33
C ALA A 407 12.08 -13.24 -10.92
N ASN A 408 11.75 -13.59 -12.16
CA ASN A 408 12.33 -14.74 -12.86
C ASN A 408 12.86 -14.44 -14.28
N PRO A 409 13.78 -13.46 -14.45
CA PRO A 409 14.30 -13.07 -15.77
C PRO A 409 15.01 -14.18 -16.55
N GLY A 410 15.36 -15.30 -15.90
CA GLY A 410 16.01 -16.46 -16.51
C GLY A 410 15.33 -17.80 -16.19
N ASP A 411 13.99 -17.79 -16.03
CA ASP A 411 13.17 -18.97 -15.67
C ASP A 411 13.47 -19.59 -14.29
N ASN A 412 14.25 -18.92 -13.44
CA ASN A 412 14.42 -19.23 -12.02
C ASN A 412 13.93 -18.04 -11.18
N TRP A 413 13.16 -18.31 -10.13
CA TRP A 413 12.70 -17.25 -9.24
C TRP A 413 13.76 -16.94 -8.19
N ASP A 414 14.12 -15.67 -8.11
CA ASP A 414 15.08 -15.17 -7.13
C ASP A 414 14.55 -13.92 -6.44
N LEU A 415 15.19 -13.57 -5.33
CA LEU A 415 14.91 -12.35 -4.61
C LEU A 415 15.75 -11.19 -5.15
N TYR A 416 15.12 -10.03 -5.23
CA TYR A 416 15.73 -8.78 -5.67
C TYR A 416 15.38 -7.66 -4.71
N LEU A 417 16.16 -6.58 -4.79
CA LEU A 417 15.94 -5.34 -4.07
C LEU A 417 16.00 -4.16 -5.04
N VAL A 418 15.16 -3.16 -4.80
CA VAL A 418 15.17 -1.88 -5.52
C VAL A 418 14.84 -0.75 -4.55
N ASN A 419 15.42 0.43 -4.77
CA ASN A 419 15.02 1.63 -4.02
C ASN A 419 13.63 2.11 -4.46
N SER A 420 12.92 2.84 -3.60
CA SER A 420 11.59 3.40 -3.94
C SER A 420 11.60 4.40 -5.11
N ASP A 421 12.77 4.90 -5.51
CA ASP A 421 12.98 5.74 -6.69
C ASP A 421 13.33 4.95 -7.98
N GLY A 422 13.35 3.61 -7.91
CA GLY A 422 13.70 2.72 -9.02
C GLY A 422 15.20 2.49 -9.20
N THR A 423 16.06 3.09 -8.38
CA THR A 423 17.50 2.90 -8.46
C THR A 423 17.99 1.69 -7.67
N ASN A 424 19.28 1.36 -7.80
CA ASN A 424 19.96 0.31 -7.02
C ASN A 424 19.32 -1.08 -7.12
N VAL A 425 18.76 -1.43 -8.29
CA VAL A 425 18.27 -2.78 -8.57
C VAL A 425 19.41 -3.78 -8.38
N ARG A 426 19.26 -4.74 -7.46
CA ARG A 426 20.25 -5.78 -7.21
C ARG A 426 19.59 -7.11 -6.85
N ARG A 427 20.18 -8.20 -7.36
CA ARG A 427 19.82 -9.57 -7.00
C ARG A 427 20.34 -9.89 -5.60
N LEU A 428 19.50 -10.47 -4.75
CA LEU A 428 19.83 -10.85 -3.38
C LEU A 428 20.22 -12.32 -3.27
N THR A 429 19.70 -13.16 -4.15
CA THR A 429 19.93 -14.61 -4.14
C THR A 429 20.16 -15.15 -5.55
N ASP A 430 20.97 -16.20 -5.68
CA ASP A 430 21.39 -16.81 -6.95
C ASP A 430 21.53 -18.34 -6.81
N ASP A 431 20.55 -18.95 -6.14
CA ASP A 431 20.50 -20.40 -5.97
C ASP A 431 19.70 -21.04 -7.11
N PRO A 432 20.03 -22.26 -7.57
CA PRO A 432 19.17 -23.00 -8.50
C PRO A 432 17.78 -23.37 -7.95
N ALA A 433 17.55 -23.19 -6.66
CA ALA A 433 16.25 -23.29 -6.01
C ALA A 433 15.28 -22.17 -6.46
N ILE A 434 13.99 -22.44 -6.32
CA ILE A 434 12.93 -21.44 -6.45
C ILE A 434 12.85 -20.66 -5.15
N GLU A 435 12.88 -19.34 -5.25
CA GLU A 435 12.89 -18.44 -4.10
C GLU A 435 11.95 -17.26 -4.30
N GLY A 436 11.14 -16.97 -3.29
CA GLY A 436 10.14 -15.93 -3.44
C GLY A 436 9.40 -15.61 -2.15
N LEU A 437 8.35 -14.80 -2.29
CA LEU A 437 7.53 -14.31 -1.18
C LEU A 437 8.38 -13.64 -0.07
N PRO A 438 9.21 -12.64 -0.39
CA PRO A 438 10.01 -11.96 0.63
C PRO A 438 9.12 -11.28 1.67
N ALA A 439 9.55 -11.31 2.93
CA ALA A 439 8.95 -10.58 4.04
C ALA A 439 10.05 -9.98 4.93
N TRP A 440 10.04 -8.67 5.11
CA TRP A 440 11.01 -7.92 5.90
C TRP A 440 10.89 -8.16 7.39
N SER A 441 12.03 -8.34 8.04
CA SER A 441 12.05 -8.20 9.49
C SER A 441 11.71 -6.76 9.89
N PRO A 442 11.04 -6.57 11.04
CA PRO A 442 10.70 -5.24 11.52
C PRO A 442 11.91 -4.32 11.73
N ASP A 443 13.08 -4.89 12.02
CA ASP A 443 14.33 -4.15 12.19
C ASP A 443 15.08 -3.88 10.87
N GLY A 444 14.57 -4.38 9.74
CA GLY A 444 15.15 -4.20 8.41
C GLY A 444 16.49 -4.91 8.19
N LYS A 445 16.88 -5.86 9.04
CA LYS A 445 18.16 -6.60 8.87
C LYS A 445 18.01 -7.91 8.11
N TRP A 446 16.81 -8.45 8.06
CA TRP A 446 16.53 -9.77 7.53
C TRP A 446 15.36 -9.78 6.55
N LEU A 447 15.34 -10.80 5.70
CA LEU A 447 14.17 -11.23 4.92
C LEU A 447 13.82 -12.66 5.29
N ALA A 448 12.56 -12.92 5.60
CA ALA A 448 11.97 -14.26 5.52
C ALA A 448 11.54 -14.51 4.07
N PHE A 449 11.73 -15.71 3.57
CA PHE A 449 11.36 -16.06 2.21
C PHE A 449 11.06 -17.55 2.08
N LEU A 450 10.29 -17.89 1.06
CA LEU A 450 10.05 -19.27 0.66
C LEU A 450 11.24 -19.76 -0.17
N SER A 451 11.71 -20.97 0.12
CA SER A 451 12.66 -21.64 -0.76
C SER A 451 12.53 -23.16 -0.73
N ASN A 452 12.82 -23.82 -1.85
CA ASN A 452 13.01 -25.26 -1.95
C ASN A 452 14.49 -25.69 -1.98
N ARG A 453 15.40 -24.81 -1.51
CA ARG A 453 16.78 -25.18 -1.16
C ARG A 453 16.78 -26.46 -0.34
N GLU A 454 17.73 -27.34 -0.63
CA GLU A 454 17.85 -28.67 0.01
C GLU A 454 16.73 -29.68 -0.36
N GLY A 455 15.88 -29.36 -1.34
CA GLY A 455 14.92 -30.29 -1.96
C GLY A 455 13.51 -30.28 -1.38
N ASN A 456 13.30 -29.72 -0.18
CA ASN A 456 11.99 -29.53 0.43
C ASN A 456 11.68 -28.04 0.54
N TRP A 457 10.44 -27.65 0.26
CA TRP A 457 9.95 -26.30 0.50
C TRP A 457 10.01 -25.96 1.99
N GLY A 458 10.32 -24.70 2.30
CA GLY A 458 10.38 -24.23 3.67
C GLY A 458 10.54 -22.72 3.76
N ILE A 459 10.52 -22.23 5.01
CA ILE A 459 10.77 -20.82 5.31
C ILE A 459 12.24 -20.67 5.68
N TRP A 460 12.88 -19.72 5.00
CA TRP A 460 14.28 -19.38 5.15
C TRP A 460 14.42 -17.92 5.55
N LEU A 461 15.51 -17.62 6.25
CA LEU A 461 15.91 -16.26 6.57
C LEU A 461 17.18 -15.90 5.80
N LEU A 462 17.28 -14.66 5.34
CA LEU A 462 18.44 -14.04 4.72
C LEU A 462 18.82 -12.79 5.52
N HIS A 463 20.04 -12.72 6.05
CA HIS A 463 20.58 -11.50 6.64
C HIS A 463 21.20 -10.63 5.54
N LEU A 464 20.70 -9.40 5.37
CA LEU A 464 21.02 -8.58 4.20
C LEU A 464 22.47 -8.12 4.13
N ALA A 465 23.10 -7.89 5.28
CA ALA A 465 24.47 -7.38 5.32
C ALA A 465 25.54 -8.48 5.18
N SER A 466 25.27 -9.69 5.70
CA SER A 466 26.24 -10.80 5.64
C SER A 466 25.97 -11.78 4.50
N GLY A 467 24.76 -11.80 3.96
CA GLY A 467 24.30 -12.86 3.04
C GLY A 467 24.08 -14.20 3.73
N GLU A 468 24.10 -14.25 5.08
CA GLU A 468 23.84 -15.47 5.83
C GLU A 468 22.41 -15.95 5.57
N THR A 469 22.25 -17.22 5.24
CA THR A 469 20.95 -17.85 5.08
C THR A 469 20.77 -19.05 5.98
N ARG A 470 19.57 -19.22 6.54
CA ARG A 470 19.23 -20.39 7.36
C ARG A 470 17.75 -20.76 7.22
N ARG A 471 17.47 -22.06 7.25
CA ARG A 471 16.10 -22.58 7.28
C ARG A 471 15.55 -22.53 8.71
N ILE A 472 14.32 -22.05 8.86
CA ILE A 472 13.61 -22.01 10.15
C ILE A 472 12.40 -22.94 10.20
N PHE A 473 11.90 -23.36 9.04
CA PHE A 473 10.78 -24.28 8.94
C PHE A 473 10.84 -25.11 7.66
N GLU A 474 10.51 -26.39 7.71
CA GLU A 474 10.40 -27.30 6.56
C GLU A 474 8.94 -27.75 6.41
N PHE A 475 8.42 -27.77 5.18
CA PHE A 475 7.05 -28.19 4.92
C PHE A 475 6.94 -29.71 4.81
N ASP A 476 5.98 -30.30 5.54
CA ASP A 476 5.65 -31.72 5.42
C ASP A 476 4.65 -31.96 4.28
N GLY A 477 5.14 -31.89 3.04
CA GLY A 477 4.36 -32.19 1.83
C GLY A 477 3.28 -31.16 1.44
N GLY A 478 3.16 -30.06 2.19
CA GLY A 478 2.32 -28.92 1.85
C GLY A 478 2.93 -28.02 0.78
N ILE A 479 2.07 -27.37 0.00
CA ILE A 479 2.45 -26.32 -0.96
C ILE A 479 1.52 -25.13 -0.81
N PHE A 480 1.93 -23.95 -1.23
CA PHE A 480 1.12 -22.72 -1.16
C PHE A 480 -0.13 -22.72 -2.05
N THR A 481 -0.36 -23.76 -2.85
CA THR A 481 -1.44 -23.80 -3.86
C THR A 481 -2.31 -25.04 -3.69
N PRO A 482 -3.66 -24.96 -3.76
CA PRO A 482 -4.48 -26.15 -3.80
C PRO A 482 -4.21 -26.94 -5.09
N PRO A 483 -4.39 -28.27 -5.08
CA PRO A 483 -4.40 -29.04 -6.32
C PRO A 483 -5.48 -28.51 -7.26
N ASN A 484 -5.11 -28.28 -8.53
CA ASN A 484 -5.86 -27.60 -9.59
C ASN A 484 -7.38 -27.91 -9.60
N ARG A 485 -8.16 -27.10 -8.86
CA ARG A 485 -9.63 -27.13 -8.74
C ARG A 485 -10.22 -25.76 -8.35
N SER A 486 -9.59 -24.66 -8.74
CA SER A 486 -10.17 -23.34 -8.53
C SER A 486 -11.14 -23.01 -9.67
N PRO A 487 -12.43 -22.70 -9.41
CA PRO A 487 -13.38 -22.33 -10.45
C PRO A 487 -13.12 -20.96 -11.11
N TYR A 488 -12.05 -20.25 -10.74
CA TYR A 488 -11.80 -18.85 -11.14
C TYR A 488 -10.40 -18.58 -11.73
N GLY A 489 -9.69 -19.63 -12.15
CA GLY A 489 -8.36 -19.51 -12.77
C GLY A 489 -7.31 -20.32 -12.03
N GLU A 490 -6.16 -20.51 -12.68
CA GLU A 490 -4.97 -21.09 -12.05
C GLU A 490 -4.45 -20.07 -11.03
N ARG A 491 -4.50 -20.44 -9.75
CA ARG A 491 -3.79 -19.74 -8.68
C ARG A 491 -2.42 -20.37 -8.57
N ASP A 492 -1.40 -19.58 -8.32
CA ASP A 492 -0.04 -20.06 -8.17
C ASP A 492 0.48 -19.84 -6.75
N TRP A 493 1.65 -20.38 -6.44
CA TRP A 493 2.29 -20.24 -5.13
C TRP A 493 2.72 -18.79 -4.85
N TYR A 494 3.03 -18.02 -5.90
CA TYR A 494 3.42 -16.61 -5.78
C TYR A 494 2.24 -15.67 -5.48
N ASP A 495 1.00 -16.17 -5.51
CA ASP A 495 -0.19 -15.40 -5.09
C ASP A 495 -0.38 -15.37 -3.56
N GLU A 496 0.44 -16.13 -2.82
CA GLU A 496 0.42 -16.18 -1.36
C GLU A 496 1.37 -15.16 -0.73
N GLN A 497 1.35 -15.06 0.61
CA GLN A 497 2.16 -14.09 1.34
C GLN A 497 2.85 -14.73 2.55
N ILE A 498 4.04 -14.22 2.85
CA ILE A 498 4.71 -14.33 4.14
C ILE A 498 4.63 -12.94 4.77
N SER A 499 4.44 -12.87 6.09
CA SER A 499 4.47 -11.61 6.82
C SER A 499 5.28 -11.76 8.10
N TRP A 500 5.99 -10.72 8.50
CA TRP A 500 6.85 -10.73 9.67
C TRP A 500 6.59 -9.50 10.53
N GLY A 501 6.13 -9.73 11.76
CA GLY A 501 5.88 -8.69 12.77
C GLY A 501 6.81 -8.83 13.98
N GLU A 502 6.90 -7.78 14.80
CA GLU A 502 7.76 -7.75 16.02
C GLU A 502 7.40 -8.77 17.10
#